data_AF-A0A851W639-F1
#
_entry.id   AF-A0A851W639-F1
#
_cell.length_a   1.000
_cell.length_b   1.000
_cell.length_c   1.000
_cell.angle_alpha   90.00
_cell.angle_beta   90.00
_cell.angle_gamma   90.00
#
_symmetry.space_group_name_H-M   'P 1'
#
loop_
_entity.id
_entity.type
_entity.pdbx_description
1 polymer ?
#
loop_
_entity_poly.entity_id
_entity_poly.type
_entity_poly.pdbx_seq_one_letter_code
_entity_poly.pdbx_strand_id
1 'polypeptide(L)'
;RDEPGVLTVTNGGQWGHWGNAQFCPPGSFANGLQLKVQPHQGFFRDDTGLNGVRLICDTRTDTVTSSVGPFGFWGRSEVCPPGQHLVSFRLRVEASQGLWDDPAATDMAVMCSGDSVLEGGGLARGDWGYWSQSCAMACRICGIRSRLEPSNSGDNSGLNDVKLYCCT
;
A
#
# COMPACT_ATOMS: atom_id res chain seq x y z
N ARG A 1 -9.30 5.11 23.32
CA ARG A 1 -8.18 4.74 22.43
C ARG A 1 -7.65 6.06 21.91
N ASP A 2 -6.38 6.37 22.18
CA ASP A 2 -5.74 7.56 21.63
C ASP A 2 -5.78 7.51 20.09
N GLU A 3 -5.76 8.67 19.44
CA GLU A 3 -5.73 8.71 17.98
C GLU A 3 -4.48 7.97 17.45
N PRO A 4 -4.64 7.01 16.54
CA PRO A 4 -3.49 6.27 16.01
C PRO A 4 -2.57 7.21 15.23
N GLY A 5 -1.26 7.05 15.38
CA GLY A 5 -0.28 7.77 14.57
C GLY A 5 -0.48 7.43 13.09
N VAL A 6 -0.36 8.41 12.19
CA VAL A 6 -0.59 8.19 10.75
C VAL A 6 0.72 8.34 10.00
N LEU A 7 1.10 7.28 9.28
CA LEU A 7 2.23 7.30 8.35
C LEU A 7 1.73 7.70 6.96
N THR A 8 2.45 8.62 6.33
CA THR A 8 2.18 9.14 4.98
C THR A 8 3.49 9.21 4.19
N VAL A 9 3.39 9.16 2.87
CA VAL A 9 4.51 9.45 1.94
C VAL A 9 4.23 10.73 1.16
N THR A 10 5.26 11.32 0.56
CA THR A 10 5.14 12.60 -0.17
C THR A 10 4.86 12.44 -1.66
N ASN A 11 5.05 11.24 -2.20
CA ASN A 11 4.91 10.96 -3.64
C ASN A 11 3.59 10.28 -4.02
N GLY A 12 2.68 10.03 -3.07
CA GLY A 12 1.36 9.49 -3.37
C GLY A 12 0.49 10.45 -4.18
N GLY A 13 -0.33 9.89 -5.09
CA GLY A 13 -1.21 10.66 -5.97
C GLY A 13 -2.32 11.40 -5.22
N GLN A 14 -2.68 12.59 -5.72
CA GLN A 14 -3.63 13.49 -5.05
C GLN A 14 -5.09 13.26 -5.42
N TRP A 15 -5.35 12.40 -6.39
CA TRP A 15 -6.67 12.14 -6.96
C TRP A 15 -7.32 10.88 -6.40
N GLY A 16 -8.61 10.74 -6.65
CA GLY A 16 -9.44 9.66 -6.10
C GLY A 16 -9.89 9.88 -4.66
N HIS A 17 -10.59 8.89 -4.14
CA HIS A 17 -11.21 8.93 -2.81
C HIS A 17 -10.53 7.98 -1.83
N TRP A 18 -10.36 8.46 -0.60
CA TRP A 18 -9.91 7.62 0.48
C TRP A 18 -11.02 6.65 0.91
N GLY A 19 -10.75 5.35 0.81
CA GLY A 19 -11.62 4.29 1.32
C GLY A 19 -11.83 4.34 2.81
N ASN A 20 -12.55 3.37 3.37
CA ASN A 20 -12.63 3.23 4.82
C ASN A 20 -11.29 2.73 5.38
N ALA A 21 -10.88 3.27 6.52
CA ALA A 21 -9.76 2.71 7.27
C ALA A 21 -10.16 1.31 7.78
N GLN A 22 -9.25 0.35 7.70
CA GLN A 22 -9.41 -0.99 8.25
C GLN A 22 -8.22 -1.32 9.14
N PHE A 23 -8.46 -2.07 10.21
CA PHE A 23 -7.49 -2.34 11.26
C PHE A 23 -7.45 -3.83 11.55
N CYS A 24 -6.26 -4.34 11.83
CA CYS A 24 -6.07 -5.68 12.35
C CYS A 24 -6.95 -5.91 13.61
N PRO A 25 -7.36 -7.17 13.87
CA PRO A 25 -8.13 -7.51 15.06
C PRO A 25 -7.53 -6.94 16.36
N PRO A 26 -8.36 -6.66 17.39
CA PRO A 26 -7.86 -6.13 18.66
C PRO A 26 -6.71 -6.98 19.23
N GLY A 27 -5.59 -6.33 19.56
CA GLY A 27 -4.40 -6.98 20.10
C GLY A 27 -3.46 -7.61 19.06
N SER A 28 -3.74 -7.44 17.77
CA SER A 28 -2.88 -7.90 16.66
C SER A 28 -2.35 -6.73 15.83
N PHE A 29 -1.21 -6.96 15.17
CA PHE A 29 -0.54 -5.95 14.35
C PHE A 29 -0.12 -6.53 13.00
N ALA A 30 0.13 -5.65 12.04
CA ALA A 30 0.59 -6.04 10.72
C ALA A 30 2.07 -6.47 10.76
N ASN A 31 2.35 -7.63 10.18
CA ASN A 31 3.70 -8.16 10.01
C ASN A 31 4.02 -8.49 8.55
N GLY A 32 3.11 -8.22 7.62
CA GLY A 32 3.33 -8.47 6.20
C GLY A 32 2.42 -7.67 5.28
N LEU A 33 2.73 -7.78 4.00
CA LEU A 33 2.15 -7.04 2.89
C LEU A 33 1.81 -8.00 1.75
N GLN A 34 0.69 -7.76 1.07
CA GLN A 34 0.37 -8.39 -0.20
C GLN A 34 -0.24 -7.35 -1.13
N LEU A 35 0.21 -7.30 -2.37
CA LEU A 35 -0.27 -6.35 -3.38
C LEU A 35 -1.22 -7.01 -4.36
N LYS A 36 -2.23 -6.26 -4.82
CA LYS A 36 -3.07 -6.63 -5.96
C LYS A 36 -2.59 -5.83 -7.17
N VAL A 37 -2.04 -6.51 -8.15
CA VAL A 37 -1.35 -5.86 -9.28
C VAL A 37 -2.00 -6.32 -10.57
N GLN A 38 -2.26 -5.39 -11.48
CA GLN A 38 -2.62 -5.75 -12.85
C GLN A 38 -1.32 -5.94 -13.64
N PRO A 39 -1.07 -7.14 -14.19
CA PRO A 39 0.10 -7.34 -15.03
C PRO A 39 0.00 -6.51 -16.31
N HIS A 40 1.14 -6.18 -16.89
CA HIS A 40 1.22 -5.47 -18.16
C HIS A 40 0.41 -6.21 -19.23
N GLN A 41 -0.60 -5.55 -19.81
CA GLN A 41 -1.50 -6.15 -20.80
C GLN A 41 -1.04 -5.95 -22.27
N GLY A 42 0.15 -5.40 -22.50
CA GLY A 42 0.73 -5.15 -23.82
C GLY A 42 0.61 -3.69 -24.28
N PHE A 43 0.99 -3.42 -25.54
CA PHE A 43 1.16 -2.07 -26.09
C PHE A 43 -0.14 -1.28 -26.33
N PHE A 44 -1.30 -1.96 -26.30
CA PHE A 44 -2.60 -1.40 -26.71
C PHE A 44 -3.62 -1.28 -25.57
N ARG A 45 -3.21 -1.55 -24.32
CA ARG A 45 -4.09 -1.48 -23.15
C ARG A 45 -3.37 -0.79 -22.01
N ASP A 46 -4.05 0.14 -21.37
CA ASP A 46 -3.51 0.86 -20.23
C ASP A 46 -3.21 -0.11 -19.08
N ASP A 47 -1.99 0.01 -18.56
CA ASP A 47 -1.47 -0.84 -17.51
C ASP A 47 -1.85 -0.25 -16.15
N THR A 48 -2.94 -0.77 -15.59
CA THR A 48 -3.51 -0.27 -14.34
C THR A 48 -2.66 -0.70 -13.14
N GLY A 49 -1.51 -0.07 -12.89
CA GLY A 49 -0.46 -0.45 -11.91
C GLY A 49 -0.89 -1.17 -10.62
N LEU A 50 -0.76 -0.51 -9.47
CA LEU A 50 -1.21 -1.06 -8.19
C LEU A 50 -2.73 -0.88 -8.05
N ASN A 51 -3.47 -1.94 -7.72
CA ASN A 51 -4.93 -1.91 -7.57
C ASN A 51 -5.39 -2.11 -6.13
N GLY A 52 -4.53 -2.62 -5.25
CA GLY A 52 -4.91 -2.88 -3.87
C GLY A 52 -3.74 -3.26 -2.99
N VAL A 53 -3.89 -2.97 -1.71
CA VAL A 53 -2.92 -3.30 -0.66
C VAL A 53 -3.64 -4.06 0.44
N ARG A 54 -3.04 -5.16 0.86
CA ARG A 54 -3.48 -5.99 1.97
C ARG A 54 -2.38 -6.06 3.02
N LEU A 55 -2.73 -5.74 4.26
CA LEU A 55 -1.88 -6.02 5.40
C LEU A 55 -2.18 -7.43 5.92
N ILE A 56 -1.12 -8.14 6.31
CA ILE A 56 -1.19 -9.46 6.96
C ILE A 56 -1.00 -9.21 8.44
N CYS A 57 -1.98 -9.63 9.25
CA CYS A 57 -1.92 -9.50 10.69
C CYS A 57 -1.16 -10.70 11.29
N ASP A 58 -0.51 -10.50 12.44
CA ASP A 58 0.29 -11.54 13.11
C ASP A 58 -0.50 -12.83 13.43
N THR A 59 -1.82 -12.74 13.53
CA THR A 59 -2.75 -13.84 13.35
C THR A 59 -2.80 -14.23 11.87
N ARG A 60 -1.92 -15.14 11.42
CA ARG A 60 -1.65 -15.50 10.01
C ARG A 60 -2.86 -15.71 9.07
N THR A 61 -4.07 -15.91 9.59
CA THR A 61 -5.32 -16.02 8.82
C THR A 61 -6.00 -14.69 8.53
N ASP A 62 -5.76 -13.67 9.34
CA ASP A 62 -6.43 -12.39 9.27
C ASP A 62 -5.66 -11.41 8.40
N THR A 63 -6.41 -10.75 7.52
CA THR A 63 -5.87 -9.75 6.63
C THR A 63 -6.84 -8.59 6.54
N VAL A 64 -6.30 -7.39 6.31
CA VAL A 64 -7.11 -6.18 6.18
C VAL A 64 -6.73 -5.41 4.92
N THR A 65 -7.74 -4.89 4.25
CA THR A 65 -7.62 -4.10 3.02
C THR A 65 -8.51 -2.87 3.15
N SER A 66 -8.13 -1.73 2.57
CA SER A 66 -9.03 -0.58 2.45
C SER A 66 -9.79 -0.65 1.11
N SER A 67 -9.82 0.42 0.32
CA SER A 67 -10.33 0.37 -1.06
C SER A 67 -9.44 -0.52 -1.94
N VAL A 68 -10.08 -1.36 -2.77
CA VAL A 68 -9.43 -2.27 -3.71
C VAL A 68 -10.10 -2.14 -5.08
N GLY A 69 -9.31 -1.93 -6.11
CA GLY A 69 -9.75 -1.91 -7.50
C GLY A 69 -10.19 -3.30 -7.99
N PRO A 70 -11.11 -3.37 -8.97
CA PRO A 70 -11.63 -4.63 -9.50
C PRO A 70 -10.57 -5.45 -10.22
N PHE A 71 -9.57 -4.81 -10.82
CA PHE A 71 -8.61 -5.48 -11.71
C PHE A 71 -7.37 -6.05 -10.99
N GLY A 72 -6.62 -6.85 -11.73
CA GLY A 72 -5.40 -7.51 -11.26
C GLY A 72 -5.62 -8.71 -10.34
N PHE A 73 -4.51 -9.28 -9.87
CA PHE A 73 -4.49 -10.45 -9.00
C PHE A 73 -3.64 -10.17 -7.76
N TRP A 74 -4.00 -10.80 -6.64
CA TRP A 74 -3.18 -10.76 -5.43
C TRP A 74 -1.90 -11.58 -5.67
N GLY A 75 -0.75 -10.92 -5.50
CA GLY A 75 0.57 -11.51 -5.67
C GLY A 75 0.99 -12.38 -4.48
N ARG A 76 2.29 -12.54 -4.30
CA ARG A 76 2.85 -13.21 -3.11
C ARG A 76 2.71 -12.32 -1.88
N SER A 77 2.60 -12.98 -0.74
CA SER A 77 2.64 -12.33 0.57
C SER A 77 4.07 -12.22 1.03
N GLU A 78 4.50 -11.00 1.34
CA GLU A 78 5.79 -10.71 1.93
C GLU A 78 5.61 -10.47 3.43
N VAL A 79 6.36 -11.20 4.26
CA VAL A 79 6.18 -11.19 5.72
C VAL A 79 7.53 -11.01 6.39
N CYS A 80 7.55 -10.20 7.44
CA CYS A 80 8.76 -9.97 8.21
C CYS A 80 9.27 -11.27 8.86
N PRO A 81 10.58 -11.34 9.20
CA PRO A 81 11.11 -12.43 9.99
C PRO A 81 10.31 -12.66 11.29
N PRO A 82 10.31 -13.89 11.84
CA PRO A 82 9.57 -14.21 13.05
C PRO A 82 9.82 -13.23 14.21
N GLY A 83 8.76 -12.74 14.83
CA GLY A 83 8.82 -11.78 15.94
C GLY A 83 8.95 -10.31 15.54
N GLN A 84 9.12 -10.00 14.25
CA GLN A 84 9.16 -8.63 13.73
C GLN A 84 7.78 -8.16 13.23
N HIS A 85 7.65 -6.85 13.09
CA HIS A 85 6.42 -6.17 12.65
C HIS A 85 6.76 -5.03 11.68
N LEU A 86 5.74 -4.53 10.97
CA LEU A 86 5.91 -3.40 10.06
C LEU A 86 6.02 -2.08 10.84
N VAL A 87 6.96 -1.21 10.42
CA VAL A 87 7.22 0.09 11.08
C VAL A 87 7.20 1.31 10.14
N SER A 88 7.44 1.13 8.84
CA SER A 88 7.48 2.21 7.85
C SER A 88 7.13 1.67 6.45
N PHE A 89 6.80 2.56 5.52
CA PHE A 89 6.55 2.20 4.12
C PHE A 89 7.06 3.26 3.14
N ARG A 90 7.19 2.87 1.87
CA ARG A 90 7.39 3.78 0.73
C ARG A 90 6.59 3.29 -0.48
N LEU A 91 6.27 4.21 -1.39
CA LEU A 91 5.62 3.89 -2.66
C LEU A 91 6.61 4.05 -3.81
N ARG A 92 6.49 3.17 -4.81
CA ARG A 92 7.02 3.38 -6.14
C ARG A 92 5.93 4.01 -6.99
N VAL A 93 6.26 5.10 -7.66
CA VAL A 93 5.28 5.90 -8.39
C VAL A 93 5.83 6.22 -9.77
N GLU A 94 5.04 5.94 -10.80
CA GLU A 94 5.30 6.43 -12.14
C GLU A 94 4.89 7.90 -12.21
N ALA A 95 5.85 8.77 -12.47
CA ALA A 95 5.58 10.19 -12.62
C ALA A 95 4.73 10.45 -13.87
N SER A 96 3.95 11.53 -13.83
CA SER A 96 3.18 12.01 -14.98
C SER A 96 4.05 12.11 -16.24
N GLN A 97 3.57 11.55 -17.36
CA GLN A 97 4.24 11.69 -18.66
C GLN A 97 3.77 12.94 -19.45
N GLY A 98 3.05 13.88 -18.82
CA GLY A 98 2.57 15.09 -19.49
C GLY A 98 1.85 16.09 -18.58
N LEU A 99 1.06 16.99 -19.17
CA LEU A 99 0.25 17.97 -18.41
C LEU A 99 -1.01 17.36 -17.77
N TRP A 100 -1.38 16.14 -18.16
CA TRP A 100 -2.70 15.56 -17.89
C TRP A 100 -2.66 14.12 -17.35
N ASP A 101 -1.49 13.50 -17.31
CA ASP A 101 -1.35 12.15 -16.77
C ASP A 101 -1.11 12.23 -15.26
N ASP A 102 -1.77 11.38 -14.49
CA ASP A 102 -1.62 11.41 -13.04
C ASP A 102 -0.54 10.44 -12.56
N PRO A 103 0.24 10.81 -11.53
CA PRO A 103 1.20 9.89 -10.95
C PRO A 103 0.46 8.71 -10.30
N ALA A 104 0.82 7.50 -10.73
CA ALA A 104 0.18 6.25 -10.30
C ALA A 104 1.13 5.41 -9.45
N ALA A 105 0.65 4.85 -8.34
CA ALA A 105 1.44 3.90 -7.57
C ALA A 105 1.57 2.58 -8.34
N THR A 106 2.80 2.11 -8.46
CA THR A 106 3.15 0.90 -9.22
C THR A 106 3.62 -0.23 -8.31
N ASP A 107 4.19 0.14 -7.15
CA ASP A 107 4.67 -0.80 -6.14
C ASP A 107 4.66 -0.15 -4.74
N MET A 108 4.81 -0.97 -3.70
CA MET A 108 4.93 -0.55 -2.32
C MET A 108 5.95 -1.44 -1.60
N ALA A 109 6.81 -0.82 -0.80
CA ALA A 109 7.73 -1.53 0.08
C ALA A 109 7.46 -1.14 1.53
N VAL A 110 7.70 -2.08 2.44
CA VAL A 110 7.57 -1.89 3.89
C VAL A 110 8.85 -2.25 4.60
N MET A 111 9.10 -1.59 5.72
CA MET A 111 10.25 -1.84 6.58
C MET A 111 9.79 -2.61 7.81
N CYS A 112 10.52 -3.67 8.12
CA CYS A 112 10.36 -4.44 9.35
C CYS A 112 11.13 -3.80 10.50
N SER A 113 10.72 -4.09 11.74
CA SER A 113 11.37 -3.60 12.95
C SER A 113 12.83 -4.03 13.13
N GLY A 114 13.32 -5.00 12.36
CA GLY A 114 14.73 -5.40 12.29
C GLY A 114 15.42 -4.96 11.00
N ASP A 115 15.01 -3.82 10.44
CA ASP A 115 15.60 -3.12 9.28
C ASP A 115 15.55 -3.85 7.93
N SER A 116 15.01 -5.07 7.89
CA SER A 116 14.74 -5.75 6.63
C SER A 116 13.63 -5.03 5.85
N VAL A 117 13.80 -4.96 4.53
CA VAL A 117 12.85 -4.35 3.60
C VAL A 117 12.14 -5.45 2.83
N LEU A 118 10.80 -5.35 2.77
CA LEU A 118 9.94 -6.21 1.97
C LEU A 118 9.39 -5.39 0.79
N GLU A 119 9.78 -5.74 -0.43
CA GLU A 119 9.18 -5.16 -1.64
C GLU A 119 7.97 -5.99 -2.06
N GLY A 120 6.82 -5.36 -2.27
CA GLY A 120 5.54 -6.05 -2.44
C GLY A 120 5.33 -6.75 -3.79
N GLY A 121 6.28 -6.65 -4.72
CA GLY A 121 6.22 -7.33 -6.02
C GLY A 121 5.28 -6.67 -7.01
N GLY A 122 5.20 -5.34 -6.99
CA GLY A 122 4.47 -4.52 -7.96
C GLY A 122 5.16 -4.41 -9.32
N LEU A 123 4.73 -3.44 -10.12
CA LEU A 123 5.34 -3.17 -11.42
C LEU A 123 6.67 -2.43 -11.26
N ALA A 124 7.67 -2.83 -12.03
CA ALA A 124 8.99 -2.19 -12.02
C ALA A 124 9.04 -0.86 -12.82
N ARG A 125 8.01 -0.01 -12.68
CA ARG A 125 7.86 1.28 -13.39
C ARG A 125 7.85 2.45 -12.41
N GLY A 126 8.41 3.58 -12.84
CA GLY A 126 8.59 4.75 -11.99
C GLY A 126 9.70 4.60 -10.96
N ASP A 127 9.74 5.52 -10.01
CA ASP A 127 10.79 5.65 -9.00
C ASP A 127 10.26 5.46 -7.58
N TRP A 128 11.12 4.93 -6.71
CA TRP A 128 10.83 4.84 -5.29
C TRP A 128 10.88 6.23 -4.65
N GLY A 129 9.82 6.59 -3.94
CA GLY A 129 9.81 7.76 -3.07
C GLY A 129 10.61 7.56 -1.79
N TYR A 130 10.68 8.62 -1.00
CA TYR A 130 11.23 8.55 0.36
C TYR A 130 10.38 7.63 1.25
N TRP A 131 11.04 7.04 2.24
CA TRP A 131 10.35 6.34 3.32
C TRP A 131 9.48 7.30 4.12
N SER A 132 8.33 6.81 4.58
CA SER A 132 7.55 7.48 5.60
C SER A 132 8.38 7.61 6.88
N GLN A 133 7.88 8.44 7.81
CA GLN A 133 8.30 8.33 9.20
C GLN A 133 8.09 6.89 9.70
N SER A 134 8.87 6.49 10.69
CA SER A 134 8.63 5.21 11.37
C SER A 134 7.59 5.39 12.48
N CYS A 135 6.86 4.34 12.80
CA CYS A 135 6.08 4.31 14.04
C CYS A 135 6.98 4.68 15.23
N ALA A 136 6.43 5.41 16.21
CA ALA A 136 7.13 5.72 17.45
C ALA A 136 7.57 4.45 18.17
N MET A 137 8.56 4.55 19.07
CA MET A 137 9.02 3.42 19.87
C MET A 137 7.84 2.73 20.58
N ALA A 138 7.80 1.39 20.50
CA ALA A 138 6.72 0.51 20.99
C ALA A 138 5.40 0.53 20.19
N CYS A 139 5.22 1.42 19.20
CA CYS A 139 4.07 1.36 18.28
C CYS A 139 4.34 0.42 17.10
N ARG A 140 3.27 -0.15 16.54
CA ARG A 140 3.35 -1.03 15.36
C ARG A 140 2.25 -0.68 14.37
N ILE A 141 2.47 -0.95 13.09
CA ILE A 141 1.42 -0.76 12.09
C ILE A 141 0.25 -1.71 12.40
N CYS A 142 -0.95 -1.16 12.51
CA CYS A 142 -2.17 -1.86 12.88
C CYS A 142 -3.31 -1.67 11.87
N GLY A 143 -3.16 -0.79 10.88
CA GLY A 143 -4.24 -0.50 9.97
C GLY A 143 -3.80 0.22 8.71
N ILE A 144 -4.73 0.30 7.77
CA ILE A 144 -4.53 0.84 6.44
C ILE A 144 -5.74 1.66 5.98
N ARG A 145 -5.47 2.71 5.20
CA ARG A 145 -6.43 3.38 4.35
C ARG A 145 -5.78 3.61 2.98
N SER A 146 -6.47 3.28 1.89
CA SER A 146 -5.97 3.50 0.53
C SER A 146 -6.82 4.53 -0.20
N ARG A 147 -6.20 5.23 -1.16
CA ARG A 147 -6.83 6.18 -2.05
C ARG A 147 -6.92 5.57 -3.44
N LEU A 148 -8.14 5.46 -3.95
CA LEU A 148 -8.43 4.85 -5.24
C LEU A 148 -9.27 5.82 -6.08
N GLU A 149 -8.99 5.87 -7.38
CA GLU A 149 -9.88 6.56 -8.31
C GLU A 149 -11.12 5.71 -8.64
N PRO A 150 -12.32 6.30 -8.61
CA PRO A 150 -13.54 5.58 -8.91
C PRO A 150 -13.68 5.38 -10.43
N SER A 151 -14.01 4.16 -10.83
CA SER A 151 -14.23 3.76 -12.24
C SER A 151 -15.57 4.31 -12.76
N ASN A 152 -15.65 5.60 -13.07
CA ASN A 152 -16.92 6.25 -13.45
C ASN A 152 -17.10 6.40 -14.98
N SER A 153 -16.08 6.10 -15.79
CA SER A 153 -16.11 6.38 -17.24
C SER A 153 -15.46 5.33 -18.13
N GLY A 154 -15.06 4.18 -17.60
CA GLY A 154 -14.44 3.11 -18.40
C GLY A 154 -12.92 3.09 -18.42
N ASP A 155 -12.24 4.04 -17.77
CA ASP A 155 -10.78 4.06 -17.63
C ASP A 155 -10.34 3.72 -16.19
N ASN A 156 -9.40 2.77 -16.13
CA ASN A 156 -8.31 2.56 -15.17
C ASN A 156 -8.51 3.03 -13.71
N SER A 157 -9.26 2.28 -12.91
CA SER A 157 -9.21 2.43 -11.44
C SER A 157 -7.84 1.98 -10.91
N GLY A 158 -6.98 2.93 -10.54
CA GLY A 158 -5.67 2.69 -9.92
C GLY A 158 -5.61 3.12 -8.44
N LEU A 159 -4.68 2.52 -7.70
CA LEU A 159 -4.29 2.98 -6.36
C LEU A 159 -3.30 4.12 -6.49
N ASN A 160 -3.63 5.24 -5.87
CA ASN A 160 -2.82 6.46 -5.93
C ASN A 160 -2.00 6.68 -4.66
N ASP A 161 -2.56 6.34 -3.48
CA ASP A 161 -1.91 6.63 -2.21
C ASP A 161 -2.34 5.68 -1.09
N VAL A 162 -1.52 5.59 -0.04
CA VAL A 162 -1.72 4.74 1.14
C VAL A 162 -1.40 5.54 2.40
N LYS A 163 -2.22 5.35 3.44
CA LYS A 163 -1.92 5.71 4.81
C LYS A 163 -1.87 4.45 5.64
N LEU A 164 -0.84 4.34 6.48
CA LEU A 164 -0.75 3.29 7.49
C LEU A 164 -0.93 3.90 8.88
N TYR A 165 -1.53 3.13 9.78
CA TYR A 165 -1.81 3.57 11.14
C TYR A 165 -0.91 2.83 12.12
N CYS A 166 -0.29 3.57 13.05
CA CYS A 166 0.48 3.06 14.16
C CYS A 166 -0.40 3.01 15.42
N CYS A 167 -0.47 1.85 16.06
CA CYS A 167 -1.17 1.62 17.32
C CYS A 167 -0.20 1.12 18.40
N THR A 168 -0.65 1.23 19.65
CA THR A 168 -0.04 0.64 20.87
C THR A 168 -0.74 -0.64 21.27
#